data_AF-A0A172ZGA1-F1
#
_entry.id   AF-A0A172ZGA1-F1
#
_cell.length_a   1.000
_cell.length_b   1.000
_cell.length_c   1.000
_cell.angle_alpha   90.00
_cell.angle_beta   90.00
_cell.angle_gamma   90.00
#
_symmetry.space_group_name_H-M   'P 1'
#
loop_
_entity.id
_entity.type
_entity.pdbx_description
1 polymer ?
#
loop_
_entity_poly.entity_id
_entity_poly.type
_entity_poly.pdbx_seq_one_letter_code
_entity_poly.pdbx_strand_id
1 'polypeptide(L)'
;MSSFPPDHPNNNYSAPDSYKNSNAIHHADEPPAHLKQELAGEWDSFILKLRVDLRWEPDHALTLLTELYSYIYSTVGADGLSRQTAGEIWQLIQFIQNWSSHPSFRIANPYPELYYNSVYEILLFLGDWYFTGECPFTEPEAILEEIQRLQQLLIE
;
A
#
# COMPACT_ATOMS: atom_id res chain seq x y z
N MET A 1 -1.59 51.37 -0.05
CA MET A 1 -2.97 51.17 0.45
C MET A 1 -3.81 50.72 -0.73
N SER A 2 -4.03 49.41 -0.86
CA SER A 2 -4.82 48.83 -1.96
C SER A 2 -6.11 48.33 -1.34
N SER A 3 -7.23 48.99 -1.68
CA SER A 3 -8.56 48.65 -1.18
C SER A 3 -9.08 47.37 -1.85
N PHE A 4 -9.46 46.38 -1.04
CA PHE A 4 -10.29 45.26 -1.49
C PHE A 4 -11.72 45.74 -1.79
N PRO A 5 -12.40 45.21 -2.82
CA PRO A 5 -13.83 45.45 -3.03
C PRO A 5 -14.68 44.59 -2.06
N PRO A 6 -15.92 45.01 -1.75
CA PRO A 6 -16.69 44.45 -0.66
C PRO A 6 -17.35 43.11 -1.00
N ASP A 7 -17.50 42.26 0.02
CA ASP A 7 -18.32 41.06 -0.01
C ASP A 7 -19.78 41.40 -0.31
N HIS A 8 -20.36 40.73 -1.31
CA HIS A 8 -21.80 40.46 -1.29
C HIS A 8 -22.11 39.01 -1.67
N PRO A 9 -23.11 38.39 -1.01
CA PRO A 9 -23.33 36.96 -1.02
C PRO A 9 -24.44 36.57 -2.02
N ASN A 10 -24.15 35.64 -2.92
CA ASN A 10 -25.10 34.67 -3.45
C ASN A 10 -24.42 33.87 -4.56
N ASN A 11 -24.00 32.66 -4.22
CA ASN A 11 -23.89 31.63 -5.25
C ASN A 11 -24.61 30.40 -4.73
N ASN A 12 -25.86 30.26 -5.16
CA ASN A 12 -26.53 28.98 -5.27
C ASN A 12 -25.68 28.10 -6.21
N TYR A 13 -24.67 27.44 -5.65
CA TYR A 13 -23.97 26.36 -6.33
C TYR A 13 -24.88 25.13 -6.24
N SER A 14 -25.84 25.03 -7.14
CA SER A 14 -26.47 23.74 -7.44
C SER A 14 -25.40 22.89 -8.10
N ALA A 15 -24.91 21.87 -7.37
CA ALA A 15 -24.07 20.85 -7.97
C ALA A 15 -24.75 20.31 -9.24
N PRO A 16 -24.03 20.15 -10.37
CA PRO A 16 -24.62 19.61 -11.58
C PRO A 16 -25.20 18.22 -11.29
N ASP A 17 -26.41 17.97 -11.78
CA ASP A 17 -27.17 16.70 -11.64
C ASP A 17 -26.47 15.47 -12.26
N SER A 18 -25.20 15.58 -12.68
CA SER A 18 -24.38 14.50 -13.22
C SER A 18 -24.01 13.41 -12.21
N TYR A 19 -24.28 13.60 -10.91
CA TYR A 19 -24.02 12.58 -9.88
C TYR A 19 -25.17 11.60 -9.67
N LYS A 20 -26.29 11.73 -10.39
CA LYS A 20 -27.49 10.90 -10.17
C LYS A 20 -27.63 9.71 -11.11
N ASN A 21 -26.58 9.32 -11.83
CA ASN A 21 -26.65 8.10 -12.62
C ASN A 21 -25.28 7.41 -12.74
N SER A 22 -24.83 6.80 -11.65
CA SER A 22 -23.73 5.83 -11.66
C SER A 22 -24.30 4.43 -11.41
N ASN A 23 -25.03 3.89 -12.38
CA ASN A 23 -25.24 2.45 -12.43
C ASN A 23 -23.88 1.80 -12.74
N ALA A 24 -23.32 1.17 -11.70
CA ALA A 24 -22.16 0.28 -11.69
C ALA A 24 -20.85 0.87 -12.25
N ILE A 25 -20.23 1.79 -11.49
CA ILE A 25 -18.77 1.87 -11.50
C ILE A 25 -18.31 0.55 -10.87
N HIS A 26 -17.63 -0.31 -11.64
CA HIS A 26 -16.91 -1.45 -11.09
C HIS A 26 -15.72 -0.89 -10.30
N HIS A 27 -15.99 -0.42 -9.08
CA HIS A 27 -14.94 -0.16 -8.11
C HIS A 27 -14.12 -1.44 -8.00
N ALA A 28 -12.79 -1.31 -8.06
CA ALA A 28 -11.91 -2.37 -7.60
C ALA A 28 -12.47 -2.89 -6.27
N ASP A 29 -12.70 -4.21 -6.19
CA ASP A 29 -13.28 -4.84 -5.02
C ASP A 29 -12.52 -4.35 -3.77
N GLU A 30 -13.25 -4.17 -2.67
CA GLU A 30 -12.60 -3.76 -1.42
C GLU A 30 -11.52 -4.79 -1.03
N PRO A 31 -10.42 -4.38 -0.39
CA PRO A 31 -9.39 -5.33 0.04
C PRO A 31 -10.00 -6.42 0.93
N PRO A 32 -9.45 -7.66 0.89
CA PRO A 32 -9.88 -8.72 1.79
C PRO A 32 -9.71 -8.27 3.25
N ALA A 33 -10.51 -8.85 4.15
CA ALA A 33 -10.60 -8.41 5.54
C ALA A 33 -9.23 -8.37 6.25
N HIS A 34 -8.38 -9.37 6.04
CA HIS A 34 -7.04 -9.41 6.63
C HIS A 34 -6.15 -8.26 6.13
N LEU A 35 -6.13 -8.00 4.82
CA LEU A 35 -5.37 -6.87 4.26
C LEU A 35 -5.90 -5.52 4.77
N LYS A 36 -7.22 -5.37 4.95
CA LYS A 36 -7.76 -4.15 5.59
C LYS A 36 -7.25 -3.96 7.01
N GLN A 37 -7.16 -5.04 7.79
CA GLN A 37 -6.62 -4.99 9.15
C GLN A 37 -5.15 -4.60 9.17
N GLU A 38 -4.36 -5.15 8.24
CA GLU A 38 -2.96 -4.78 8.04
C GLU A 38 -2.79 -3.30 7.69
N LEU A 39 -3.57 -2.82 6.71
CA LEU A 39 -3.54 -1.42 6.25
C LEU A 39 -3.99 -0.43 7.34
N ALA A 40 -4.97 -0.82 8.15
CA ALA A 40 -5.45 -0.01 9.27
C ALA A 40 -4.52 -0.07 10.51
N GLY A 41 -3.51 -0.95 10.51
CA GLY A 41 -2.63 -1.15 11.65
C GLY A 41 -3.37 -1.69 12.88
N GLU A 42 -4.34 -2.58 12.66
CA GLU A 42 -5.14 -3.18 13.73
C GLU A 42 -4.34 -4.18 14.56
N TRP A 43 -4.99 -4.75 15.57
CA TRP A 43 -4.40 -5.75 16.45
C TRP A 43 -3.79 -6.91 15.65
N ASP A 44 -2.59 -7.34 16.07
CA ASP A 44 -1.78 -8.40 15.45
C ASP A 44 -1.24 -8.12 14.03
N SER A 45 -1.54 -6.96 13.45
CA SER A 45 -0.96 -6.55 12.16
C SER A 45 0.55 -6.43 12.22
N PHE A 46 1.21 -6.73 11.10
CA PHE A 46 2.63 -6.48 10.91
C PHE A 46 2.99 -5.02 11.22
N ILE A 47 2.17 -4.08 10.76
CA ILE A 47 2.42 -2.65 10.90
C ILE A 47 2.35 -2.19 12.35
N LEU A 48 1.43 -2.73 13.15
CA LEU A 48 1.36 -2.40 14.56
C LEU A 48 2.62 -2.86 15.29
N LYS A 49 3.06 -4.11 15.06
CA LYS A 49 4.29 -4.67 15.65
C LYS A 49 5.54 -3.89 15.22
N LEU A 50 5.60 -3.50 13.94
CA LEU A 50 6.69 -2.69 13.40
C LEU A 50 6.74 -1.31 14.08
N ARG A 51 5.59 -0.66 14.27
CA ARG A 51 5.49 0.70 14.81
C ARG A 51 5.70 0.78 16.31
N VAL A 52 5.07 -0.12 17.06
CA VAL A 52 4.95 -0.03 18.52
C VAL A 52 6.02 -0.86 19.19
N ASP A 53 6.20 -2.10 18.73
CA ASP A 53 7.13 -3.04 19.35
C ASP A 53 8.52 -2.98 18.72
N LEU A 54 8.70 -2.22 17.63
CA LEU A 54 9.93 -2.12 16.84
C LEU A 54 10.47 -3.50 16.43
N ARG A 55 9.55 -4.44 16.20
CA ARG A 55 9.86 -5.82 15.88
C ARG A 55 9.56 -6.11 14.42
N TRP A 56 10.49 -6.78 13.78
CA TRP A 56 10.31 -7.33 12.44
C TRP A 56 9.97 -8.82 12.54
N GLU A 57 8.80 -9.21 12.06
CA GLU A 57 8.39 -10.61 11.96
C GLU A 57 8.37 -11.01 10.48
N PRO A 58 9.37 -11.77 9.99
CA PRO A 58 9.49 -12.08 8.57
C PRO A 58 8.28 -12.80 7.99
N ASP A 59 7.69 -13.74 8.73
CA ASP A 59 6.50 -14.47 8.27
C ASP A 59 5.33 -13.52 7.99
N HIS A 60 5.09 -12.55 8.89
CA HIS A 60 4.05 -11.54 8.71
C HIS A 60 4.36 -10.61 7.52
N ALA A 61 5.63 -10.22 7.34
CA ALA A 61 6.02 -9.41 6.19
C ALA A 61 5.77 -10.14 4.87
N LEU A 62 6.09 -11.44 4.79
CA LEU A 62 5.88 -12.25 3.59
C LEU A 62 4.38 -12.46 3.31
N THR A 63 3.58 -12.73 4.33
CA THR A 63 2.12 -12.81 4.21
C THR A 63 1.55 -11.50 3.65
N LEU A 64 1.95 -10.35 4.21
CA LEU A 64 1.51 -9.04 3.72
C LEU A 64 1.85 -8.83 2.24
N LEU A 65 3.06 -9.18 1.80
CA LEU A 65 3.46 -9.07 0.39
C LEU A 65 2.59 -9.95 -0.52
N THR A 66 2.31 -11.19 -0.13
CA THR A 66 1.45 -12.11 -0.89
C THR A 66 0.00 -11.62 -0.96
N GLU A 67 -0.52 -11.04 0.12
CA GLU A 67 -1.86 -10.48 0.14
C GLU A 67 -1.99 -9.21 -0.69
N LEU A 68 -0.99 -8.32 -0.62
CA LEU A 68 -0.91 -7.15 -1.49
C LEU A 68 -0.88 -7.58 -2.95
N TYR A 69 0.00 -8.53 -3.32
CA TYR A 69 0.04 -9.08 -4.68
C TYR A 69 -1.34 -9.59 -5.12
N SER A 70 -1.97 -10.45 -4.30
CA SER A 70 -3.26 -11.07 -4.64
C SER A 70 -4.35 -10.01 -4.84
N TYR A 71 -4.36 -8.99 -3.98
CA TYR A 71 -5.28 -7.88 -4.08
C TYR A 71 -5.02 -7.06 -5.35
N ILE A 72 -3.79 -6.62 -5.57
CA ILE A 72 -3.40 -5.79 -6.71
C ILE A 72 -3.70 -6.52 -8.02
N TYR A 73 -3.38 -7.80 -8.12
CA TYR A 73 -3.71 -8.63 -9.26
C TYR A 73 -5.22 -8.69 -9.52
N SER A 74 -6.04 -8.78 -8.46
CA SER A 74 -7.51 -8.74 -8.61
C SER A 74 -8.06 -7.40 -9.10
N THR A 75 -7.28 -6.32 -8.98
CA THR A 75 -7.65 -4.98 -9.47
C THR A 75 -7.25 -4.72 -10.92
N VAL A 76 -6.58 -5.67 -11.58
CA VAL A 76 -6.17 -5.52 -12.99
C VAL A 76 -7.40 -5.32 -13.88
N GLY A 77 -7.41 -4.22 -14.64
CA GLY A 77 -8.53 -3.85 -15.51
C GLY A 77 -9.68 -3.13 -14.80
N ALA A 78 -9.54 -2.78 -13.51
CA ALA A 78 -10.51 -1.94 -12.84
C ALA A 78 -10.50 -0.50 -13.39
N ASP A 79 -11.69 0.10 -13.52
CA ASP A 79 -11.85 1.47 -14.05
C ASP A 79 -11.38 2.56 -13.06
N GLY A 80 -11.17 2.20 -11.80
CA GLY A 80 -10.72 3.12 -10.78
C GLY A 80 -10.42 2.46 -9.44
N LEU A 81 -9.59 3.15 -8.66
CA LEU A 81 -9.16 2.72 -7.34
C LEU A 81 -9.93 3.47 -6.26
N SER A 82 -10.20 2.78 -5.15
CA SER A 82 -10.66 3.46 -3.93
C SER A 82 -9.57 4.43 -3.46
N ARG A 83 -9.92 5.71 -3.32
CA ARG A 83 -8.99 6.73 -2.82
C ARG A 83 -8.46 6.38 -1.42
N GLN A 84 -9.31 5.78 -0.58
CA GLN A 84 -8.92 5.37 0.76
C GLN A 84 -7.84 4.28 0.69
N THR A 85 -8.13 3.18 -0.01
CA THR A 85 -7.20 2.05 -0.17
C THR A 85 -5.90 2.47 -0.84
N ALA A 86 -5.99 3.31 -1.87
CA ALA A 86 -4.82 3.91 -2.53
C ALA A 86 -3.96 4.72 -1.54
N GLY A 87 -4.58 5.53 -0.69
CA GLY A 87 -3.87 6.26 0.36
C GLY A 87 -3.22 5.34 1.39
N GLU A 88 -3.89 4.27 1.79
CA GLU A 88 -3.41 3.29 2.77
C GLU A 88 -2.21 2.50 2.21
N ILE A 89 -2.28 1.99 0.98
CA ILE A 89 -1.17 1.30 0.32
C ILE A 89 0.04 2.23 0.14
N TRP A 90 -0.20 3.48 -0.29
CA TRP A 90 0.88 4.47 -0.41
C TRP A 90 1.57 4.72 0.94
N GLN A 91 0.79 4.89 2.01
CA GLN A 91 1.33 5.06 3.37
C GLN A 91 2.11 3.84 3.83
N LEU A 92 1.58 2.63 3.60
CA LEU A 92 2.19 1.36 3.97
C LEU A 92 3.62 1.23 3.44
N ILE A 93 3.79 1.43 2.13
CA ILE A 93 5.08 1.29 1.44
C ILE A 93 6.12 2.23 2.06
N GLN A 94 5.75 3.50 2.23
CA GLN A 94 6.64 4.51 2.82
C GLN A 94 6.92 4.23 4.30
N PHE A 95 5.91 3.79 5.04
CA PHE A 95 5.99 3.52 6.46
C PHE A 95 7.00 2.41 6.76
N ILE A 96 6.87 1.26 6.07
CA ILE A 96 7.73 0.09 6.30
C ILE A 96 9.20 0.47 6.13
N GLN A 97 9.55 1.11 5.01
CA GLN A 97 10.92 1.49 4.71
C GLN A 97 11.47 2.52 5.72
N ASN A 98 10.70 3.56 6.03
CA ASN A 98 11.16 4.62 6.92
C ASN A 98 11.41 4.12 8.34
N TRP A 99 10.57 3.22 8.86
CA TRP A 99 10.71 2.70 10.22
C TRP A 99 11.78 1.63 10.37
N SER A 100 12.00 0.81 9.35
CA SER A 100 12.92 -0.33 9.46
C SER A 100 14.34 -0.03 8.96
N SER A 101 14.56 1.01 8.16
CA SER A 101 15.89 1.35 7.61
C SER A 101 16.86 1.96 8.61
N HIS A 102 16.39 2.42 9.79
CA HIS A 102 17.27 3.06 10.76
C HIS A 102 18.27 2.04 11.37
N PRO A 103 19.57 2.39 11.54
CA PRO A 103 20.56 1.46 12.09
C PRO A 103 20.18 0.87 13.46
N SER A 104 19.58 1.65 14.35
CA SER A 104 19.11 1.14 15.65
C SER A 104 18.02 0.09 15.53
N PHE A 105 17.15 0.18 14.52
CA PHE A 105 16.13 -0.84 14.24
C PHE A 105 16.80 -2.12 13.75
N ARG A 106 17.75 -2.00 12.82
CA ARG A 106 18.54 -3.11 12.26
C ARG A 106 19.35 -3.87 13.30
N ILE A 107 19.88 -3.17 14.30
CA ILE A 107 20.60 -3.80 15.43
C ILE A 107 19.67 -4.72 16.23
N ALA A 108 18.42 -4.31 16.44
CA ALA A 108 17.43 -5.11 17.17
C ALA A 108 16.81 -6.23 16.32
N ASN A 109 16.84 -6.09 14.99
CA ASN A 109 16.27 -7.02 14.02
C ASN A 109 17.34 -7.42 12.99
N PRO A 110 18.29 -8.29 13.36
CA PRO A 110 19.53 -8.52 12.60
C PRO A 110 19.33 -9.49 11.42
N TYR A 111 18.42 -9.16 10.51
CA TYR A 111 18.27 -9.87 9.23
C TYR A 111 19.23 -9.29 8.17
N PRO A 112 19.59 -10.07 7.13
CA PRO A 112 20.48 -9.59 6.08
C PRO A 112 19.99 -8.31 5.41
N GLU A 113 20.91 -7.40 5.11
CA GLU A 113 20.59 -6.12 4.45
C GLU A 113 19.96 -6.34 3.07
N LEU A 114 20.39 -7.39 2.36
CA LEU A 114 19.81 -7.79 1.08
C LEU A 114 18.34 -8.19 1.22
N TYR A 115 17.97 -8.92 2.28
CA TYR A 115 16.58 -9.30 2.55
C TYR A 115 15.69 -8.06 2.69
N TYR A 116 16.12 -7.09 3.49
CA TYR A 116 15.35 -5.87 3.69
C TYR A 116 15.21 -5.04 2.43
N ASN A 117 16.29 -4.85 1.69
CA ASN A 117 16.26 -4.08 0.45
C ASN A 117 15.36 -4.76 -0.60
N SER A 118 15.38 -6.09 -0.68
CA SER A 118 14.47 -6.84 -1.54
C SER A 118 13.00 -6.71 -1.11
N VAL A 119 12.69 -6.68 0.20
CA VAL A 119 11.32 -6.39 0.67
C VAL A 119 10.86 -5.01 0.22
N TYR A 120 11.71 -3.99 0.36
CA TYR A 120 11.35 -2.62 -0.06
C TYR A 120 11.14 -2.50 -1.57
N GLU A 121 11.97 -3.19 -2.34
CA GLU A 121 11.86 -3.22 -3.79
C GLU A 121 10.57 -3.89 -4.26
N ILE A 122 10.18 -5.03 -3.66
CA ILE A 122 8.90 -5.68 -3.96
C ILE A 122 7.71 -4.78 -3.58
N LEU A 123 7.75 -4.11 -2.43
CA LEU A 123 6.72 -3.14 -2.04
C LEU A 123 6.60 -2.00 -3.05
N LEU A 124 7.73 -1.51 -3.58
CA LEU A 124 7.74 -0.48 -4.60
C LEU A 124 7.14 -0.99 -5.92
N PHE A 125 7.52 -2.18 -6.37
CA PHE A 125 6.95 -2.79 -7.59
C PHE A 125 5.44 -3.01 -7.47
N LEU A 126 4.98 -3.51 -6.32
CA LEU A 126 3.55 -3.69 -6.05
C LEU A 126 2.81 -2.35 -6.04
N GLY A 127 3.35 -1.33 -5.38
CA GLY A 127 2.79 0.01 -5.39
C GLY A 127 2.70 0.60 -6.78
N ASP A 128 3.80 0.55 -7.54
CA ASP A 128 3.87 1.07 -8.90
C ASP A 128 2.84 0.39 -9.80
N TRP A 129 2.75 -0.94 -9.74
CA TRP A 129 1.73 -1.69 -10.47
C TRP A 129 0.31 -1.28 -10.07
N TYR A 130 0.02 -1.16 -8.77
CA TYR A 130 -1.30 -0.75 -8.30
C TYR A 130 -1.70 0.64 -8.81
N PHE A 131 -0.79 1.61 -8.81
CA PHE A 131 -1.10 2.98 -9.18
C PHE A 131 -1.08 3.25 -10.68
N THR A 132 -0.20 2.58 -11.43
CA THR A 132 -0.05 2.78 -12.87
C THR A 132 -0.91 1.83 -13.70
N GLY A 133 -1.27 0.67 -13.12
CA GLY A 133 -1.92 -0.42 -13.83
C GLY A 133 -0.96 -1.27 -14.67
N GLU A 134 0.33 -0.95 -14.71
CA GLU A 134 1.33 -1.66 -15.49
C GLU A 134 2.16 -2.59 -14.59
N CYS A 135 2.09 -3.91 -14.85
CA CYS A 135 2.93 -4.86 -14.13
C CYS A 135 4.41 -4.67 -14.55
N PRO A 136 5.35 -4.50 -13.60
CA PRO A 136 6.76 -4.34 -13.94
C PRO A 136 7.43 -5.64 -14.40
N PHE A 137 6.73 -6.77 -14.31
CA PHE A 137 7.20 -8.09 -14.74
C PHE A 137 6.53 -8.53 -16.03
N THR A 138 7.21 -9.37 -16.81
CA THR A 138 6.63 -10.00 -18.01
C THR A 138 5.44 -10.87 -17.65
N GLU A 139 5.59 -11.69 -16.60
CA GLU A 139 4.52 -12.51 -16.05
C GLU A 139 4.24 -12.02 -14.62
N PRO A 140 2.97 -11.67 -14.29
CA PRO A 140 2.58 -11.23 -12.95
C PRO A 140 3.05 -12.13 -11.80
N GLU A 141 3.06 -13.44 -12.02
CA GLU A 141 3.40 -14.47 -11.05
C GLU A 141 4.88 -14.42 -10.63
N ALA A 142 5.75 -13.77 -11.40
CA ALA A 142 7.18 -13.63 -11.07
C ALA A 142 7.40 -12.91 -9.73
N ILE A 143 6.46 -12.07 -9.28
CA ILE A 143 6.52 -11.47 -7.93
C ILE A 143 6.49 -12.54 -6.83
N LEU A 144 5.74 -13.63 -7.01
CA LEU A 144 5.69 -14.71 -6.02
C LEU A 144 7.03 -15.43 -5.89
N GLU A 145 7.78 -15.53 -7.00
CA GLU A 145 9.14 -16.09 -7.00
C GLU A 145 10.10 -15.18 -6.21
N GLU A 146 10.00 -13.86 -6.37
CA GLU A 146 10.78 -12.90 -5.58
C GLU A 146 10.41 -12.95 -4.09
N ILE A 147 9.12 -13.07 -3.74
CA ILE A 147 8.68 -13.26 -2.35
C ILE A 147 9.24 -14.58 -1.79
N GLN A 148 9.26 -15.66 -2.58
CA GLN A 148 9.84 -16.93 -2.16
C GLN A 148 11.36 -16.83 -1.96
N ARG A 149 12.06 -16.06 -2.80
CA ARG A 149 13.50 -15.80 -2.66
C ARG A 149 13.84 -15.13 -1.33
N LEU A 150 12.96 -14.27 -0.81
CA LEU A 150 13.14 -13.67 0.51
C LEU A 150 13.24 -14.71 1.64
N GLN A 151 12.51 -15.83 1.55
CA GLN A 151 12.60 -16.90 2.54
C GLN A 151 13.99 -17.55 2.56
N GLN A 152 14.62 -17.68 1.38
CA GLN A 152 15.96 -18.24 1.25
C GLN A 152 16.99 -17.31 1.91
N LEU A 153 16.84 -15.99 1.72
CA LEU A 153 17.72 -14.98 2.33
C LEU A 153 17.63 -14.93 3.86
N LEU A 154 16.60 -15.51 4.48
CA LEU A 154 16.48 -15.58 5.94
C LEU A 154 17.24 -16.76 6.55
N ILE A 155 17.58 -17.76 5.73
CA ILE A 155 18.23 -19.01 6.15
C ILE A 155 19.75 -18.95 5.96
N GLU A 156 20.22 -18.09 5.06
CA GLU A 156 21.64 -17.82 4.76
C GLU A 156 22.33 -16.96 5.84
#